data_AF-A0A847DZL3-F1
#
_entry.id   AF-A0A847DZL3-F1
#
_cell.length_a   1.000
_cell.length_b   1.000
_cell.length_c   1.000
_cell.angle_alpha   90.00
_cell.angle_beta   90.00
_cell.angle_gamma   90.00
#
_symmetry.space_group_name_H-M   'P 1'
#
loop_
_entity.id
_entity.type
_entity.pdbx_description
1 polymer ?
#
loop_
_entity_poly.entity_id
_entity_poly.type
_entity_poly.pdbx_seq_one_letter_code
_entity_poly.pdbx_strand_id
1 'polypeptide(L)'
;YLPLTIAAYELTKKSGFYDKNPGTDIAVEQMIVKTTDKSRGVRLGNFLQIRDVIHEEMETLFAGNQTAEQALDRMTTRGNDLLARFERTARD
;
A
#
# COMPACT_ATOMS: atom_id res chain seq x y z
N TYR A 1 -12.75 -9.69 -0.70
CA TYR A 1 -12.12 -8.78 -1.69
C TYR A 1 -13.12 -7.71 -2.09
N LEU A 2 -12.63 -6.58 -2.61
CA LEU A 2 -13.45 -5.44 -2.99
C LEU A 2 -14.18 -5.69 -4.32
N PRO A 3 -15.40 -5.16 -4.52
CA PRO A 3 -15.99 -5.08 -5.85
C PRO A 3 -15.13 -4.17 -6.74
N LEU A 4 -14.83 -4.63 -7.96
CA LEU A 4 -13.92 -3.90 -8.87
C LEU A 4 -14.57 -2.66 -9.52
N THR A 5 -15.90 -2.55 -9.50
CA THR A 5 -16.63 -1.45 -10.16
C THR A 5 -17.68 -0.85 -9.23
N ILE A 6 -18.00 0.43 -9.44
CA ILE A 6 -19.09 1.11 -8.73
C ILE A 6 -20.43 0.41 -8.97
N ALA A 7 -20.67 -0.11 -10.18
CA ALA A 7 -21.88 -0.87 -10.49
C ALA A 7 -22.01 -2.15 -9.63
N ALA A 8 -20.90 -2.87 -9.39
CA ALA A 8 -20.90 -4.05 -8.54
C ALA A 8 -21.13 -3.70 -7.05
N TYR A 9 -20.57 -2.57 -6.57
CA TYR A 9 -20.86 -2.04 -5.24
C TYR A 9 -22.35 -1.71 -5.06
N GLU A 10 -22.93 -0.95 -6.00
CA GLU A 10 -24.35 -0.59 -5.97
C GLU A 10 -25.29 -1.80 -6.06
N LEU A 11 -24.94 -2.80 -6.88
CA LEU A 11 -25.68 -4.07 -6.95
C LEU A 11 -25.63 -4.82 -5.62
N THR A 12 -24.45 -4.90 -5.00
CA THR A 12 -24.26 -5.56 -3.70
C THR A 12 -25.07 -4.86 -2.61
N LYS A 13 -25.06 -3.52 -2.60
CA LYS A 13 -25.87 -2.71 -1.69
C LYS A 13 -27.37 -2.95 -1.87
N LYS A 14 -27.87 -2.92 -3.11
CA LYS A 14 -29.28 -3.18 -3.43
C LYS A 14 -29.75 -4.59 -3.05
N SER A 15 -28.85 -5.57 -3.00
CA SER A 15 -29.18 -6.93 -2.55
C SER A 15 -29.43 -7.05 -1.04
N GLY A 16 -29.18 -5.98 -0.27
CA GLY A 16 -29.23 -5.99 1.20
C GLY A 16 -28.06 -6.75 1.84
N PHE A 17 -26.98 -7.00 1.09
CA PHE A 17 -25.83 -7.74 1.59
C PHE A 17 -25.15 -7.03 2.76
N TYR A 18 -24.96 -5.70 2.66
CA TYR A 18 -24.29 -4.91 3.69
C TYR A 18 -25.12 -4.81 4.98
N ASP A 19 -26.46 -4.74 4.86
CA ASP A 19 -27.35 -4.77 6.03
C ASP A 19 -27.27 -6.12 6.77
N LYS A 20 -27.14 -7.22 6.02
CA LYS A 20 -26.99 -8.58 6.57
C LYS A 20 -25.58 -8.88 7.08
N ASN A 21 -24.57 -8.15 6.59
CA ASN A 21 -23.16 -8.34 6.93
C ASN A 21 -22.53 -6.98 7.30
N PRO A 22 -22.87 -6.43 8.48
CA PRO A 22 -22.41 -5.10 8.89
C PRO A 22 -20.88 -4.96 8.84
N GLY A 23 -20.40 -3.83 8.32
CA GLY A 23 -18.98 -3.50 8.23
C GLY A 23 -18.26 -4.01 6.98
N THR A 24 -18.92 -4.81 6.14
CA THR A 24 -18.33 -5.30 4.88
C THR A 24 -18.32 -4.24 3.76
N ASP A 25 -19.02 -3.13 3.95
CA ASP A 25 -19.02 -1.91 3.13
C ASP A 25 -17.86 -0.98 3.44
N ILE A 26 -17.37 -0.93 4.68
CA ILE A 26 -16.32 -0.01 5.15
C ILE A 26 -15.10 0.00 4.22
N ALA A 27 -14.62 -1.18 3.84
CA ALA A 27 -13.44 -1.29 2.97
C ALA A 27 -13.70 -0.71 1.57
N VAL A 28 -14.94 -0.73 1.07
CA VAL A 28 -15.30 -0.11 -0.21
C VAL A 28 -15.39 1.41 -0.06
N GLU A 29 -16.03 1.87 1.02
CA GLU A 29 -16.16 3.30 1.33
C GLU A 29 -14.80 3.99 1.46
N GLN A 30 -13.82 3.32 2.08
CA GLN A 30 -12.44 3.81 2.17
C GLN A 30 -11.74 3.95 0.81
N MET A 31 -12.17 3.19 -0.20
CA MET A 31 -11.50 3.12 -1.51
C MET A 31 -12.10 4.06 -2.55
N ILE A 32 -13.35 4.51 -2.35
CA ILE A 32 -14.07 5.42 -3.27
C ILE A 32 -13.93 6.91 -2.87
N VAL A 33 -13.04 7.22 -1.93
CA VAL A 33 -12.74 8.59 -1.53
C VAL A 33 -12.00 9.36 -2.64
N LYS A 34 -12.00 10.69 -2.55
CA LYS A 34 -11.21 11.53 -3.46
C LYS A 34 -9.72 11.28 -3.26
N THR A 35 -9.01 11.00 -4.35
CA THR A 35 -7.55 10.80 -4.34
C THR A 35 -6.78 12.02 -4.85
N THR A 36 -5.48 12.07 -4.56
CA THR A 36 -4.52 13.00 -5.16
C THR A 36 -3.66 12.26 -6.18
N ASP A 37 -2.85 12.97 -6.97
CA ASP A 37 -1.91 12.35 -7.91
C ASP A 37 -0.90 11.41 -7.23
N LYS A 38 -0.66 11.57 -5.93
CA LYS A 38 0.28 10.76 -5.15
C LYS A 38 -0.38 9.68 -4.29
N SER A 39 -1.71 9.56 -4.31
CA SER A 39 -2.46 8.60 -3.48
C SER A 39 -3.26 7.56 -4.29
N ARG A 40 -3.01 7.45 -5.60
CA ARG A 40 -3.70 6.48 -6.49
C ARG A 40 -3.15 5.06 -6.41
N GLY A 41 -2.03 4.88 -5.70
CA GLY A 41 -1.32 3.62 -5.58
C GLY A 41 0.19 3.83 -5.60
N VAL A 42 0.94 2.76 -5.40
CA VAL A 42 2.40 2.75 -5.42
C VAL A 42 2.87 2.09 -6.71
N ARG A 43 3.76 2.76 -7.45
CA ARG A 43 4.34 2.24 -8.69
C ARG A 43 5.86 2.36 -8.61
N LEU A 44 6.49 1.31 -8.10
CA LEU A 44 7.93 1.23 -7.89
C LEU A 44 8.45 -0.06 -8.52
N GLY A 45 9.57 0.03 -9.23
CA GLY A 45 10.34 -1.15 -9.61
C GLY A 45 10.98 -1.80 -8.39
N ASN A 46 11.17 -3.11 -8.40
CA ASN A 46 11.66 -3.87 -7.24
C ASN A 46 10.81 -3.69 -5.96
N PHE A 47 9.51 -3.44 -6.08
CA PHE A 47 8.66 -3.14 -4.92
C PHE A 47 8.58 -4.27 -3.89
N LEU A 48 8.68 -5.53 -4.31
CA LEU A 48 8.69 -6.67 -3.38
C LEU A 48 9.89 -6.58 -2.42
N GLN A 49 11.09 -6.35 -2.97
CA GLN A 49 12.32 -6.20 -2.19
C GLN A 49 12.30 -4.93 -1.33
N ILE A 50 11.74 -3.82 -1.85
CA ILE A 50 11.54 -2.60 -1.07
C ILE A 50 10.63 -2.86 0.12
N ARG A 51 9.60 -3.70 -0.04
CA ARG A 51 8.70 -4.07 1.06
C ARG A 51 9.40 -4.92 2.11
N ASP A 52 10.28 -5.85 1.71
CA ASP A 52 11.08 -6.64 2.65
C ASP A 52 11.99 -5.74 3.48
N VAL A 53 12.67 -4.78 2.83
CA VAL A 53 13.44 -3.72 3.52
C VAL A 53 12.59 -2.96 4.54
N ILE A 54 11.38 -2.53 4.14
CA ILE A 54 10.48 -1.82 5.05
C ILE A 54 10.12 -2.70 6.26
N HIS A 55 9.80 -3.98 6.06
CA HIS A 55 9.49 -4.89 7.15
C HIS A 55 10.66 -5.07 8.12
N GLU A 56 11.89 -5.31 7.63
CA GLU A 56 13.08 -5.47 8.48
C GLU A 56 13.36 -4.23 9.35
N GLU A 57 13.24 -3.04 8.77
CA GLU A 57 13.47 -1.79 9.51
C GLU A 57 12.33 -1.51 10.51
N MET A 58 11.08 -1.87 10.17
CA MET A 58 9.95 -1.78 11.11
C MET A 58 10.09 -2.77 12.27
N GLU A 59 10.54 -4.00 12.02
CA GLU A 59 10.82 -5.00 13.07
C GLU A 59 11.91 -4.51 14.02
N THR A 60 12.99 -3.95 13.49
CA THR A 60 14.09 -3.37 14.29
C THR A 60 13.60 -2.16 15.10
N LEU A 61 12.72 -1.33 14.54
CA LEU A 61 12.06 -0.22 15.25
C LEU A 61 11.20 -0.74 16.42
N PHE A 62 10.34 -1.72 16.17
CA PHE A 62 9.45 -2.29 17.20
C PHE A 62 10.21 -3.06 18.28
N ALA A 63 11.37 -3.61 17.96
CA ALA A 63 12.29 -4.19 18.94
C ALA A 63 13.00 -3.13 19.82
N GLY A 64 12.83 -1.84 19.52
CA GLY A 64 13.47 -0.73 20.26
C GLY A 64 14.94 -0.50 19.89
N ASN A 65 15.43 -1.13 18.81
CA ASN A 65 16.84 -1.07 18.41
C ASN A 65 17.16 0.12 17.49
N GLN A 66 16.16 0.90 17.08
CA GLN A 66 16.34 2.15 16.37
C GLN A 66 15.17 3.12 16.60
N THR A 67 15.40 4.41 16.39
CA THR A 67 14.34 5.43 16.44
C THR A 67 13.49 5.40 15.17
N ALA A 68 12.30 6.01 15.21
CA ALA A 68 11.44 6.14 14.04
C ALA A 68 12.15 6.91 12.89
N GLU A 69 12.90 7.96 13.22
CA GLU A 69 13.69 8.73 12.24
C GLU A 69 14.75 7.85 11.57
N GLN A 70 15.54 7.11 12.36
CA GLN A 70 16.56 6.19 11.84
C GLN A 70 15.96 5.09 10.95
N ALA A 71 14.81 4.54 11.34
CA ALA A 71 14.11 3.53 10.55
C ALA A 71 13.69 4.09 9.19
N LEU A 72 13.06 5.28 9.16
CA LEU A 72 12.62 5.93 7.93
C LEU A 72 13.80 6.29 7.00
N ASP A 73 14.91 6.77 7.55
CA ASP A 73 16.13 7.09 6.78
C ASP A 73 16.75 5.84 6.14
N ARG A 74 16.80 4.74 6.89
CA ARG A 74 17.32 3.45 6.40
C ARG A 74 16.41 2.84 5.34
N MET A 75 15.09 2.83 5.56
CA MET A 75 14.10 2.40 4.56
C MET A 75 14.27 3.19 3.26
N THR A 76 14.41 4.52 3.37
CA THR A 76 14.55 5.40 2.22
C THR A 76 15.86 5.14 1.47
N THR A 77 16.98 5.03 2.18
CA THR A 77 18.31 4.81 1.58
C THR A 77 18.38 3.46 0.88
N ARG A 78 17.98 2.37 1.57
CA ARG A 78 17.98 1.01 1.02
C ARG A 78 16.97 0.86 -0.12
N GLY A 79 15.78 1.48 0.01
CA GLY A 79 14.77 1.51 -1.03
C GLY A 79 15.23 2.25 -2.29
N ASN A 80 15.89 3.41 -2.14
CA ASN A 80 16.40 4.18 -3.27
C ASN A 80 17.50 3.44 -4.04
N ASP A 81 18.36 2.67 -3.38
CA ASP A 81 19.33 1.81 -4.08
C ASP A 81 18.62 0.75 -4.95
N LEU A 82 17.57 0.12 -4.43
CA LEU A 82 16.76 -0.83 -5.21
C LEU A 82 16.06 -0.19 -6.41
N LEU A 83 15.58 1.05 -6.25
CA LEU A 83 15.00 1.84 -7.34
C LEU A 83 16.04 2.18 -8.40
N ALA A 84 17.23 2.65 -7.99
CA ALA A 84 18.32 2.98 -8.90
C ALA A 84 18.80 1.74 -9.68
N ARG A 85 18.84 0.56 -9.04
CA ARG A 85 19.13 -0.71 -9.71
C ARG A 85 18.05 -1.05 -10.74
N PHE A 86 16.77 -0.93 -10.40
CA PHE A 86 15.68 -1.17 -11.34
C PHE A 86 15.74 -0.21 -12.53
N GLU A 87 15.97 1.08 -12.27
CA GLU A 87 16.08 2.09 -13.31
C GLU A 87 17.16 1.74 -14.32
N ARG A 88 18.32 1.24 -13.88
CA ARG A 88 19.39 0.77 -14.78
C ARG A 88 18.99 -0.43 -15.62
N THR A 89 18.09 -1.31 -15.15
CA THR A 89 17.59 -2.45 -15.95
C THR A 89 16.56 -2.04 -17.00
N ALA A 90 15.96 -0.87 -16.85
CA ALA A 90 14.91 -0.36 -17.74
C ALA A 90 15.44 0.64 -18.78
N ARG A 91 16.73 1.01 -18.70
CA ARG A 91 17.41 1.85 -19.68
C ARG A 91 18.17 0.93 -20.64
N ASP A 92 17.74 0.89 -21.90
CA ASP A 92 18.53 0.38 -23.02
C ASP A 92 19.79 1.23 -23.23
#